data_AF-F5YJQ8-F1
#
_entry.id   AF-F5YJQ8-F1
#
_cell.length_a   1.000
_cell.length_b   1.000
_cell.length_c   1.000
_cell.angle_alpha   90.00
_cell.angle_beta   90.00
_cell.angle_gamma   90.00
#
_symmetry.space_group_name_H-M   'P 1'
#
loop_
_entity.id
_entity.type
_entity.pdbx_description
1 polymer ?
#
loop_
_entity_poly.entity_id
_entity_poly.type
_entity_poly.pdbx_seq_one_letter_code
_entity_poly.pdbx_strand_id
1 'polypeptide(L)'
;MDELIKAIKKKLADMQKIEAAGFRDQEKAADYFREKEELLEDIVKALEAVAVGQAQETEALKSTVKSLRGELKGQAANPRELSRKELQYRLGKALAAAWTGNHGALAELSFTPNLKTDNWTNPRDVSWGEKGWKVDRAALGEPMGNLATNDQYLINPIYENEIMQDAAKKSKMMKLVHNRSMMGPSIFLPTRDRGGVQLHWLTAYGQQITGSKPQGSQRVELKAYTLAGFIPWFDEFEEDVFTDLGAMFIDEFCEAYGQEFDRQCLLADDDPFTGALAKDGTEEIEIAGADINALTWKDFRDAVYRVPEEERKDCAWFLHETVLNHIANIEDANGNPIWRRPTEAMPGKLDLYPYHEVSIMPQIGAVENDTAFAIFMNPKRIKHGNRKGIEIKKFDGTTESMENGELFLRFRKRDGFLVTRPQGNIVVLKTKA
;
A
#
# COMPACT_ATOMS: atom_id res chain seq x y z
N MET A 1 11.36 -0.53 -60.70
CA MET A 1 10.46 -1.68 -60.47
C MET A 1 9.39 -1.78 -61.54
N ASP A 2 8.55 -0.76 -61.74
CA ASP A 2 7.46 -0.80 -62.71
C ASP A 2 7.88 -0.91 -64.19
N GLU A 3 8.99 -0.27 -64.59
CA GLU A 3 9.48 -0.36 -65.97
C GLU A 3 10.04 -1.74 -66.32
N LEU A 4 10.69 -2.39 -65.36
CA LEU A 4 11.31 -3.72 -65.52
C LEU A 4 10.23 -4.81 -65.60
N ILE A 5 9.20 -4.71 -64.77
CA ILE A 5 8.02 -5.59 -64.81
C ILE A 5 7.20 -5.37 -66.08
N LYS A 6 7.07 -4.11 -66.57
CA LYS A 6 6.43 -3.82 -67.85
C LYS A 6 7.22 -4.38 -69.04
N ALA A 7 8.55 -4.30 -69.02
CA ALA A 7 9.40 -4.86 -70.07
C ALA A 7 9.29 -6.39 -70.15
N ILE A 8 9.28 -7.08 -69.00
CA ILE A 8 9.09 -8.54 -68.92
C ILE A 8 7.69 -8.94 -69.41
N LYS A 9 6.63 -8.22 -68.99
CA LYS A 9 5.26 -8.48 -69.48
C LYS A 9 5.12 -8.29 -70.99
N LYS A 10 5.82 -7.32 -71.57
CA LYS A 10 5.83 -7.08 -73.02
C LYS A 10 6.53 -8.22 -73.76
N LYS A 11 7.72 -8.64 -73.32
CA LYS A 11 8.44 -9.81 -73.87
C LYS A 11 7.65 -11.12 -73.73
N LEU A 12 6.86 -11.27 -72.67
CA LEU A 12 6.00 -12.42 -72.44
C LEU A 12 4.77 -12.45 -73.38
N ALA A 13 4.28 -11.28 -73.78
CA ALA A 13 3.16 -11.12 -74.70
C ALA A 13 3.55 -11.36 -76.18
N ASP A 14 4.81 -11.10 -76.54
CA ASP A 14 5.33 -11.35 -77.89
C ASP A 14 5.66 -12.84 -78.17
N MET A 15 5.43 -13.75 -77.21
CA MET A 15 5.56 -15.20 -77.42
C MET A 15 4.44 -15.77 -78.29
N GLN A 16 4.76 -16.19 -79.51
CA GLN A 16 3.86 -17.03 -80.32
C GLN A 16 3.85 -18.48 -79.79
N LYS A 17 2.66 -19.08 -79.65
CA LYS A 17 2.47 -20.48 -79.24
C LYS A 17 3.00 -21.43 -80.32
N ILE A 18 3.80 -22.41 -79.90
CA ILE A 18 4.27 -23.50 -80.76
C ILE A 18 3.08 -24.43 -81.05
N GLU A 19 2.61 -24.49 -82.29
CA GLU A 19 1.79 -25.61 -82.77
C GLU A 19 2.68 -26.80 -83.12
N ALA A 20 2.14 -28.01 -82.94
CA ALA A 20 2.85 -29.28 -83.03
C ALA A 20 3.19 -29.68 -84.49
N ALA A 21 4.07 -28.94 -85.15
CA ALA A 21 4.88 -29.39 -86.28
C ALA A 21 5.97 -28.36 -86.65
N GLY A 22 7.24 -28.66 -86.36
CA GLY A 22 8.36 -28.17 -87.17
C GLY A 22 9.45 -27.37 -86.46
N PHE A 23 10.58 -28.02 -86.20
CA PHE A 23 11.88 -27.43 -86.53
C PHE A 23 12.50 -28.31 -87.62
N ARG A 24 12.77 -27.74 -88.80
CA ARG A 24 13.53 -28.42 -89.88
C ARG A 24 15.00 -27.99 -89.94
N ASP A 25 15.41 -27.03 -89.10
CA ASP A 25 16.78 -26.50 -89.02
C ASP A 25 17.24 -26.39 -87.56
N GLN A 26 18.46 -26.84 -87.29
CA GLN A 26 19.03 -27.02 -85.94
C GLN A 26 19.50 -25.69 -85.30
N GLU A 27 19.88 -24.69 -86.11
CA GLU A 27 20.29 -23.35 -85.64
C GLU A 27 19.12 -22.56 -85.04
N LYS A 28 17.93 -22.60 -85.65
CA LYS A 28 16.76 -21.84 -85.19
C LYS A 28 16.18 -22.36 -83.88
N ALA A 29 16.41 -23.65 -83.56
CA ALA A 29 16.06 -24.21 -82.27
C ALA A 29 17.02 -23.72 -81.17
N ALA A 30 18.32 -23.62 -81.47
CA ALA A 30 19.34 -23.16 -80.52
C ALA A 30 19.15 -21.69 -80.12
N ASP A 31 18.86 -20.81 -81.08
CA ASP A 31 18.57 -19.40 -80.78
C ASP A 31 17.28 -19.23 -79.96
N TYR A 32 16.26 -20.05 -80.22
CA TYR A 32 15.03 -20.03 -79.42
C TYR A 32 15.26 -20.47 -77.97
N PHE A 33 16.07 -21.52 -77.73
CA PHE A 33 16.40 -21.94 -76.37
C PHE A 33 17.31 -20.93 -75.64
N ARG A 34 18.24 -20.27 -76.34
CA ARG A 34 19.07 -19.20 -75.76
C ARG A 34 18.23 -18.00 -75.30
N GLU A 35 17.24 -17.57 -76.11
CA GLU A 35 16.31 -16.52 -75.70
C GLU A 35 15.46 -16.91 -74.48
N LYS A 36 15.15 -18.20 -74.29
CA LYS A 36 14.44 -18.68 -73.09
C LYS A 36 15.31 -18.69 -71.85
N GLU A 37 16.58 -19.08 -71.98
CA GLU A 37 17.54 -19.07 -70.88
C GLU A 37 17.82 -17.64 -70.39
N GLU A 38 18.02 -16.67 -71.29
CA GLU A 38 18.19 -15.26 -70.91
C GLU A 38 16.95 -14.69 -70.19
N LEU A 39 15.75 -15.08 -70.62
CA LEU A 39 14.50 -14.64 -70.00
C LEU A 39 14.32 -15.25 -68.59
N LEU A 40 14.77 -16.49 -68.39
CA LEU A 40 14.78 -17.14 -67.07
C LEU A 40 15.80 -16.49 -66.14
N GLU A 41 17.00 -16.14 -66.63
CA GLU A 41 18.00 -15.40 -65.83
C GLU A 41 17.51 -14.00 -65.42
N ASP A 42 16.83 -13.28 -66.32
CA ASP A 42 16.26 -11.97 -66.01
C ASP A 42 15.12 -12.06 -64.97
N ILE A 43 14.32 -13.13 -65.02
CA ILE A 43 13.28 -13.40 -64.01
C ILE A 43 13.92 -13.73 -62.65
N VAL A 44 14.99 -14.53 -62.62
CA VAL A 44 15.71 -14.87 -61.38
C VAL A 44 16.33 -13.63 -60.74
N LYS A 45 16.98 -12.77 -61.52
CA LYS A 45 17.54 -11.49 -61.03
C LYS A 45 16.45 -10.56 -60.48
N ALA A 46 15.28 -10.52 -61.10
CA ALA A 46 14.15 -9.74 -60.61
C ALA A 46 13.59 -10.30 -59.28
N LEU A 47 13.55 -11.63 -59.13
CA LEU A 47 13.14 -12.32 -57.89
C LEU A 47 14.15 -12.08 -56.74
N GLU A 48 15.45 -12.14 -57.02
CA GLU A 48 16.50 -11.86 -56.04
C GLU A 48 16.43 -10.40 -55.55
N ALA A 49 16.17 -9.44 -56.44
CA ALA A 49 16.00 -8.03 -56.06
C ALA A 49 14.76 -7.79 -55.16
N VAL A 50 13.66 -8.54 -55.38
CA VAL A 50 12.45 -8.47 -54.55
C VAL A 50 12.69 -9.07 -53.16
N ALA A 51 13.48 -10.15 -53.07
CA ALA A 51 13.83 -10.79 -51.79
C ALA A 51 14.70 -9.88 -50.90
N VAL A 52 15.61 -9.09 -51.50
CA VAL A 52 16.49 -8.17 -50.76
C VAL A 52 15.73 -6.93 -50.25
N GLY A 53 14.80 -6.38 -51.03
CA GLY A 53 14.01 -5.21 -50.62
C GLY A 53 13.11 -5.44 -49.40
N GLN A 54 12.45 -6.61 -49.33
CA GLN A 54 11.62 -6.96 -48.18
C GLN A 54 12.45 -7.31 -46.92
N ALA A 55 13.67 -7.81 -47.09
CA ALA A 55 14.57 -8.08 -45.97
C ALA A 55 15.04 -6.79 -45.27
N GLN A 56 15.40 -5.75 -46.03
CA GLN A 56 15.85 -4.47 -45.46
C GLN A 56 14.72 -3.71 -44.73
N GLU A 57 13.51 -3.66 -45.29
CA GLU A 57 12.37 -3.01 -44.63
C GLU A 57 11.96 -3.73 -43.34
N THR A 58 11.99 -5.07 -43.34
CA THR A 58 11.67 -5.86 -42.13
C THR A 58 12.77 -5.77 -41.07
N GLU A 59 14.04 -5.61 -41.46
CA GLU A 59 15.15 -5.42 -40.54
C GLU A 59 15.16 -4.02 -39.92
N ALA A 60 14.83 -3.00 -40.71
CA ALA A 60 14.59 -1.64 -40.23
C ALA A 60 13.44 -1.63 -39.22
N LEU A 61 12.28 -2.21 -39.54
CA LEU A 61 11.13 -2.29 -38.62
C LEU A 61 11.47 -3.06 -37.33
N LYS A 62 12.22 -4.16 -37.41
CA LYS A 62 12.71 -4.88 -36.22
C LYS A 62 13.62 -4.01 -35.37
N SER A 63 14.48 -3.19 -35.98
CA SER A 63 15.36 -2.27 -35.26
C SER A 63 14.56 -1.19 -34.52
N THR A 64 13.52 -0.63 -35.16
CA THR A 64 12.64 0.38 -34.57
C THR A 64 11.77 -0.20 -33.46
N VAL A 65 11.25 -1.42 -33.63
CA VAL A 65 10.52 -2.12 -32.57
C VAL A 65 11.45 -2.46 -31.40
N LYS A 66 12.71 -2.80 -31.67
CA LYS A 66 13.72 -3.06 -30.63
C LYS A 66 14.10 -1.78 -29.88
N SER A 67 14.24 -0.64 -30.56
CA SER A 67 14.49 0.64 -29.91
C SER A 67 13.29 1.10 -29.09
N LEU A 68 12.07 1.03 -29.63
CA LEU A 68 10.83 1.31 -28.90
C LEU A 68 10.67 0.40 -27.68
N ARG A 69 10.98 -0.90 -27.81
CA ARG A 69 10.98 -1.83 -26.69
C ARG A 69 12.07 -1.50 -25.66
N GLY A 70 13.21 -1.00 -26.11
CA GLY A 70 14.30 -0.51 -25.27
C GLY A 70 13.91 0.75 -24.49
N GLU A 71 13.25 1.70 -25.14
CA GLU A 71 12.70 2.92 -24.54
C GLU A 71 11.57 2.60 -23.56
N LEU A 72 10.65 1.70 -23.92
CA LEU A 72 9.59 1.21 -23.03
C LEU A 72 10.17 0.47 -21.82
N LYS A 73 11.21 -0.36 -22.00
CA LYS A 73 11.93 -1.00 -20.89
C LYS A 73 12.68 0.02 -20.03
N GLY A 74 13.25 1.06 -20.64
CA GLY A 74 13.92 2.15 -19.93
C GLY A 74 12.96 2.99 -19.10
N GLN A 75 11.77 3.31 -19.64
CA GLN A 75 10.70 3.99 -18.92
C GLN A 75 10.08 3.11 -17.82
N ALA A 76 9.98 1.81 -18.04
CA ALA A 76 9.55 0.87 -17.00
C ALA A 76 10.61 0.70 -15.88
N ALA A 77 11.90 0.91 -16.19
CA ALA A 77 13.00 0.82 -15.23
C ALA A 77 13.13 2.06 -14.34
N ASN A 78 12.78 3.24 -14.87
CA ASN A 78 12.69 4.50 -14.13
C ASN A 78 11.25 5.03 -14.18
N PRO A 79 10.32 4.50 -13.35
CA PRO A 79 9.00 5.08 -13.23
C PRO A 79 9.19 6.54 -12.82
N ARG A 80 8.76 7.47 -13.68
CA ARG A 80 8.78 8.89 -13.39
C ARG A 80 7.97 9.09 -12.11
N GLU A 81 8.63 9.44 -11.01
CA GLU A 81 7.95 9.71 -9.74
C GLU A 81 6.85 10.73 -10.01
N LEU A 82 5.62 10.36 -9.67
CA LEU A 82 4.49 11.23 -9.91
C LEU A 82 4.64 12.45 -9.01
N SER A 83 4.55 13.66 -9.56
CA SER A 83 4.57 14.84 -8.68
C SER A 83 3.29 14.84 -7.81
N ARG A 84 3.36 15.39 -6.60
CA ARG A 84 2.20 15.47 -5.68
C ARG A 84 0.96 16.07 -6.34
N LYS A 85 1.15 17.07 -7.21
CA LYS A 85 0.09 17.71 -7.99
C LYS A 85 -0.52 16.77 -9.04
N GLU A 86 0.30 15.98 -9.72
CA GLU A 86 -0.19 14.96 -10.66
C GLU A 86 -0.89 13.82 -9.93
N LEU A 87 -0.44 13.44 -8.72
CA LEU A 87 -1.16 12.47 -7.90
C LEU A 87 -2.53 12.98 -7.52
N GLN A 88 -2.62 14.19 -6.96
CA GLN A 88 -3.90 14.79 -6.56
C GLN A 88 -4.85 14.91 -7.76
N TYR A 89 -4.34 15.33 -8.92
CA TYR A 89 -5.13 15.42 -10.14
C TYR A 89 -5.60 14.04 -10.64
N ARG A 90 -4.74 13.02 -10.64
CA ARG A 90 -5.10 11.66 -11.07
C ARG A 90 -6.03 10.97 -10.09
N LEU A 91 -5.84 11.17 -8.79
CA LEU A 91 -6.74 10.69 -7.75
C LEU A 91 -8.09 11.39 -7.88
N GLY A 92 -8.13 12.72 -8.00
CA GLY A 92 -9.35 13.49 -8.24
C GLY A 92 -10.09 13.02 -9.50
N LYS A 93 -9.36 12.81 -10.60
CA LYS A 93 -9.92 12.21 -11.83
C LYS A 93 -10.44 10.80 -11.61
N ALA A 94 -9.78 9.98 -10.79
CA ALA A 94 -10.24 8.63 -10.46
C ALA A 94 -11.47 8.63 -9.56
N LEU A 95 -11.54 9.53 -8.57
CA LEU A 95 -12.69 9.76 -7.72
C LEU A 95 -13.89 10.19 -8.56
N ALA A 96 -13.70 11.15 -9.47
CA ALA A 96 -14.69 11.56 -10.45
C ALA A 96 -15.05 10.45 -11.46
N ALA A 97 -14.11 9.62 -11.89
CA ALA A 97 -14.42 8.51 -12.77
C ALA A 97 -15.22 7.39 -12.05
N ALA A 98 -14.92 7.15 -10.76
CA ALA A 98 -15.73 6.30 -9.89
C ALA A 98 -17.12 6.90 -9.65
N TRP A 99 -17.20 8.23 -9.65
CA TRP A 99 -18.41 9.02 -9.52
C TRP A 99 -19.35 8.90 -10.73
N THR A 100 -18.82 9.14 -11.93
CA THR A 100 -19.60 9.11 -13.19
C THR A 100 -19.84 7.70 -13.73
N GLY A 101 -19.34 6.66 -13.05
CA GLY A 101 -19.36 5.27 -13.56
C GLY A 101 -18.50 5.09 -14.81
N ASN A 102 -17.50 5.95 -15.04
CA ASN A 102 -16.64 5.85 -16.22
C ASN A 102 -15.54 4.80 -16.02
N HIS A 103 -15.89 3.55 -16.32
CA HIS A 103 -15.00 2.40 -16.16
C HIS A 103 -13.71 2.48 -17.01
N GLY A 104 -13.75 3.17 -18.16
CA GLY A 104 -12.58 3.35 -19.02
C GLY A 104 -11.52 4.25 -18.39
N ALA A 105 -11.94 5.38 -17.81
CA ALA A 105 -11.03 6.29 -17.12
C ALA A 105 -10.45 5.66 -15.83
N LEU A 106 -11.23 4.84 -15.12
CA LEU A 106 -10.75 4.06 -13.97
C LEU A 106 -9.69 3.03 -14.37
N ALA A 107 -9.88 2.38 -15.52
CA ALA A 107 -8.92 1.44 -16.07
C ALA A 107 -7.60 2.08 -16.47
N GLU A 108 -7.64 3.23 -17.15
CA GLU A 108 -6.43 4.01 -17.49
C GLU A 108 -5.62 4.39 -16.24
N LEU A 109 -6.31 4.70 -15.13
CA LEU A 109 -5.69 5.07 -13.86
C LEU A 109 -5.31 3.87 -12.99
N SER A 110 -5.57 2.65 -13.48
CA SER A 110 -5.30 1.36 -12.82
C SER A 110 -6.03 1.14 -11.50
N PHE A 111 -7.25 1.67 -11.36
CA PHE A 111 -8.17 1.37 -10.26
C PHE A 111 -8.92 0.08 -10.58
N THR A 112 -8.76 -0.97 -9.78
CA THR A 112 -9.34 -2.28 -10.11
C THR A 112 -10.67 -2.52 -9.38
N PRO A 113 -11.66 -3.18 -10.00
CA PRO A 113 -12.89 -3.54 -9.32
C PRO A 113 -12.62 -4.53 -8.18
N ASN A 114 -13.30 -4.36 -7.05
CA ASN A 114 -13.24 -5.31 -5.95
C ASN A 114 -14.22 -6.45 -6.22
N LEU A 115 -13.73 -7.62 -6.61
CA LEU A 115 -14.59 -8.78 -6.86
C LEU A 115 -15.14 -9.26 -5.51
N LYS A 116 -16.47 -9.45 -5.42
CA LYS A 116 -17.21 -9.75 -4.18
C LYS A 116 -16.85 -11.09 -3.51
N THR A 117 -15.85 -11.82 -4.01
CA THR A 117 -15.36 -13.02 -3.34
C THR A 117 -14.67 -12.61 -2.03
N ASP A 118 -14.80 -13.43 -0.99
CA ASP A 118 -14.13 -13.20 0.31
C ASP A 118 -12.58 -13.18 0.22
N ASN A 119 -12.06 -13.49 -0.96
CA ASN A 119 -10.65 -13.44 -1.31
C ASN A 119 -10.26 -12.04 -1.81
N TRP A 120 -9.11 -11.56 -1.31
CA TRP A 120 -8.49 -10.33 -1.79
C TRP A 120 -8.25 -10.39 -3.31
N THR A 121 -8.77 -9.40 -4.05
CA THR A 121 -8.46 -9.25 -5.48
C THR A 121 -7.12 -8.52 -5.57
N ASN A 122 -6.09 -9.19 -6.08
CA ASN A 122 -4.81 -8.57 -6.31
C ASN A 122 -4.90 -7.65 -7.54
N PRO A 123 -4.59 -6.35 -7.44
CA PRO A 123 -4.70 -5.41 -8.56
C PRO A 123 -3.87 -5.81 -9.79
N ARG A 124 -2.83 -6.63 -9.61
CA ARG A 124 -1.99 -7.14 -10.72
C ARG A 124 -2.66 -8.24 -11.54
N ASP A 125 -3.71 -8.85 -11.00
CA ASP A 125 -4.39 -9.98 -11.64
C ASP A 125 -5.58 -9.51 -12.50
N VAL A 126 -5.86 -8.20 -12.55
CA VAL A 126 -6.99 -7.61 -13.29
C VAL A 126 -6.48 -6.64 -14.36
N SER A 127 -6.87 -6.86 -15.61
CA SER A 127 -6.47 -6.06 -16.77
C SER A 127 -7.72 -5.57 -17.54
N TRP A 128 -7.62 -4.44 -18.23
CA TRP A 128 -8.72 -3.89 -19.02
C TRP A 128 -8.68 -4.43 -20.45
N GLY A 129 -9.79 -4.96 -20.95
CA GLY A 129 -9.95 -5.43 -22.33
C GLY A 129 -11.17 -4.84 -23.05
N GLU A 130 -11.40 -5.25 -24.29
CA GLU A 130 -12.47 -4.72 -25.16
C GLU A 130 -13.90 -4.80 -24.59
N LYS A 131 -14.13 -5.69 -23.62
CA LYS A 131 -15.46 -5.89 -22.97
C LYS A 131 -15.44 -5.52 -21.48
N GLY A 132 -14.47 -4.70 -21.06
CA GLY A 132 -14.28 -4.30 -19.67
C GLY A 132 -13.18 -5.08 -18.96
N TRP A 133 -13.21 -5.07 -17.62
CA TRP A 133 -12.23 -5.73 -16.77
C TRP A 133 -12.19 -7.25 -16.97
N LYS A 134 -10.99 -7.80 -17.14
CA LYS A 134 -10.67 -9.21 -17.25
C LYS A 134 -9.75 -9.61 -16.10
N VAL A 135 -9.87 -10.86 -15.62
CA VAL A 135 -8.95 -11.41 -14.61
C VAL A 135 -8.02 -12.38 -15.33
N ASP A 136 -6.71 -12.14 -15.26
CA ASP A 136 -5.69 -12.90 -16.01
C ASP A 136 -5.35 -14.24 -15.34
N ARG A 137 -5.65 -14.40 -14.05
CA ARG A 137 -5.66 -15.70 -13.38
C ARG A 137 -7.08 -16.26 -13.35
N ALA A 138 -7.23 -17.51 -13.80
CA ALA A 138 -8.44 -18.27 -13.54
C ALA A 138 -8.65 -18.33 -12.02
N ALA A 139 -9.59 -17.53 -11.51
CA ALA A 139 -10.18 -17.82 -10.22
C ALA A 139 -10.65 -19.28 -10.28
N LEU A 140 -10.38 -20.05 -9.23
CA LEU A 140 -10.99 -21.37 -9.03
C LEU A 140 -12.51 -21.14 -8.90
N GLY A 141 -13.21 -21.08 -10.03
CA GLY A 141 -14.60 -20.67 -10.16
C GLY A 141 -14.76 -19.32 -10.88
N GLU A 142 -15.85 -19.17 -11.64
CA GLU A 142 -16.25 -17.88 -12.21
C GLU A 142 -16.34 -16.83 -11.07
N PRO A 143 -15.79 -15.63 -11.24
CA PRO A 143 -15.92 -14.59 -10.23
C PRO A 143 -17.40 -14.31 -10.00
N MET A 144 -17.94 -14.70 -8.84
CA MET A 144 -19.30 -14.33 -8.43
C MET A 144 -19.33 -12.82 -8.15
N GLY A 145 -19.61 -12.06 -9.20
CA GLY A 145 -19.73 -10.61 -9.21
C GLY A 145 -19.76 -10.12 -10.65
N ASN A 146 -20.82 -9.40 -11.02
CA ASN A 146 -20.92 -8.84 -12.35
C ASN A 146 -19.87 -7.72 -12.52
N LEU A 147 -18.78 -8.01 -13.25
CA LEU A 147 -17.70 -7.06 -13.56
C LEU A 147 -18.22 -5.80 -14.30
N ALA A 148 -19.38 -5.89 -14.95
CA ALA A 148 -19.99 -4.77 -15.67
C ALA A 148 -20.82 -3.82 -14.78
N THR A 149 -21.22 -4.23 -13.57
CA THR A 149 -22.05 -3.42 -12.66
C THR A 149 -21.43 -3.28 -11.27
N ASN A 150 -20.11 -3.47 -11.16
CA ASN A 150 -19.46 -3.50 -9.86
C ASN A 150 -19.05 -2.07 -9.46
N ASP A 151 -19.89 -1.42 -8.64
CA ASP A 151 -19.66 -0.04 -8.18
C ASP A 151 -18.63 0.08 -7.03
N GLN A 152 -17.82 -0.96 -6.83
CA GLN A 152 -16.79 -1.01 -5.79
C GLN A 152 -15.41 -1.07 -6.44
N TYR A 153 -14.60 -0.05 -6.19
CA TYR A 153 -13.25 0.07 -6.75
C TYR A 153 -12.20 0.07 -5.65
N LEU A 154 -11.09 -0.62 -5.90
CA LEU A 154 -9.86 -0.52 -5.12
C LEU A 154 -9.02 0.61 -5.69
N ILE A 155 -8.52 1.47 -4.81
CA ILE A 155 -7.55 2.48 -5.20
C ILE A 155 -6.30 1.80 -5.75
N ASN A 156 -5.71 2.39 -6.79
CA ASN A 156 -4.41 1.93 -7.30
C ASN A 156 -3.38 1.88 -6.15
N PRO A 157 -2.65 0.76 -5.97
CA PRO A 157 -1.67 0.60 -4.90
C PRO A 157 -0.60 1.70 -4.82
N ILE A 158 -0.27 2.36 -5.94
CA ILE A 158 0.68 3.47 -5.94
C ILE A 158 0.13 4.65 -5.15
N TYR A 159 -1.12 5.05 -5.42
CA TYR A 159 -1.78 6.13 -4.69
C TYR A 159 -2.07 5.77 -3.25
N GLU A 160 -2.44 4.51 -2.97
CA GLU A 160 -2.62 4.04 -1.60
C GLU A 160 -1.31 4.19 -0.79
N ASN A 161 -0.18 3.79 -1.35
CA ASN A 161 1.10 3.89 -0.64
C ASN A 161 1.44 5.35 -0.29
N GLU A 162 1.18 6.29 -1.19
CA GLU A 162 1.40 7.72 -0.92
C GLU A 162 0.43 8.26 0.14
N ILE A 163 -0.87 7.95 0.03
CA ILE A 163 -1.87 8.31 1.06
C ILE A 163 -1.49 7.75 2.42
N MET A 164 -1.03 6.49 2.48
CA MET A 164 -0.61 5.85 3.72
C MET A 164 0.71 6.43 4.25
N GLN A 165 1.61 6.88 3.40
CA GLN A 165 2.82 7.60 3.81
C GLN A 165 2.49 8.98 4.39
N ASP A 166 1.55 9.70 3.80
CA ASP A 166 1.08 11.00 4.31
C ASP A 166 0.30 10.84 5.62
N ALA A 167 -0.56 9.83 5.72
CA ALA A 167 -1.20 9.44 6.99
C ALA A 167 -0.15 9.10 8.07
N ALA A 168 0.93 8.40 7.71
CA ALA A 168 2.02 8.08 8.64
C ALA A 168 2.86 9.31 9.05
N LYS A 169 2.75 10.45 8.35
CA LYS A 169 3.35 11.72 8.80
C LYS A 169 2.46 12.41 9.84
N LYS A 170 1.14 12.23 9.75
CA LYS A 170 0.15 12.81 10.68
C LYS A 170 0.06 11.99 11.98
N SER A 171 -0.04 10.67 11.87
CA SER A 171 -0.05 9.75 13.02
C SER A 171 1.32 9.68 13.71
N LYS A 172 1.30 9.55 15.04
CA LYS A 172 2.51 9.32 15.84
C LYS A 172 2.87 7.84 15.93
N MET A 173 1.89 6.93 15.88
CA MET A 173 2.10 5.49 16.07
C MET A 173 2.44 4.74 14.78
N MET A 174 1.92 5.15 13.62
CA MET A 174 2.04 4.38 12.37
C MET A 174 3.48 4.01 11.98
N LYS A 175 4.47 4.90 12.23
CA LYS A 175 5.89 4.64 11.94
C LYS A 175 6.59 3.79 12.99
N LEU A 176 6.02 3.72 14.20
CA LEU A 176 6.62 3.07 15.36
C LEU A 176 6.15 1.62 15.52
N VAL A 177 4.94 1.32 15.08
CA VAL A 177 4.35 -0.02 15.16
C VAL A 177 4.86 -0.97 14.08
N HIS A 178 4.73 -2.28 14.30
CA HIS A 178 5.15 -3.27 13.32
C HIS A 178 3.99 -3.63 12.38
N ASN A 179 4.07 -3.13 11.14
CA ASN A 179 3.08 -3.40 10.10
C ASN A 179 3.28 -4.78 9.45
N ARG A 180 2.20 -5.50 9.20
CA ARG A 180 2.15 -6.78 8.48
C ARG A 180 0.96 -6.79 7.52
N SER A 181 1.19 -7.33 6.32
CA SER A 181 0.10 -7.61 5.39
C SER A 181 -0.63 -8.89 5.78
N MET A 182 -1.96 -8.88 5.72
CA MET A 182 -2.82 -10.03 6.02
C MET A 182 -3.50 -10.53 4.73
N MET A 183 -3.43 -11.83 4.47
CA MET A 183 -4.14 -12.44 3.34
C MET A 183 -5.58 -12.88 3.70
N GLY A 184 -5.82 -13.15 4.99
CA GLY A 184 -7.11 -13.62 5.51
C GLY A 184 -7.74 -12.65 6.51
N PRO A 185 -8.98 -12.92 6.97
CA PRO A 185 -9.65 -12.13 8.01
C PRO A 185 -8.92 -12.14 9.35
N SER A 186 -8.22 -13.24 9.67
CA SER A 186 -7.38 -13.32 10.84
C SER A 186 -6.07 -14.05 10.55
N ILE A 187 -5.04 -13.73 11.34
CA ILE A 187 -3.74 -14.41 11.35
C ILE A 187 -3.42 -14.78 12.79
N PHE A 188 -2.99 -16.02 13.00
CA PHE A 188 -2.49 -16.47 14.29
C PHE A 188 -1.00 -16.17 14.41
N LEU A 189 -0.63 -15.40 15.43
CA LEU A 189 0.75 -15.10 15.75
C LEU A 189 1.21 -15.99 16.93
N PRO A 190 2.39 -16.62 16.82
CA PRO A 190 3.00 -17.25 17.96
C PRO A 190 3.56 -16.14 18.88
N THR A 191 2.91 -15.92 20.00
CA THR A 191 3.46 -15.10 21.09
C THR A 191 4.06 -16.03 22.13
N ARG A 192 4.96 -15.50 22.95
CA ARG A 192 5.58 -16.25 24.04
C ARG A 192 5.98 -15.27 25.12
N ASP A 193 5.67 -15.56 26.36
CA ASP A 193 6.23 -14.86 27.51
C ASP A 193 7.69 -15.31 27.73
N ARG A 194 8.51 -14.53 28.42
CA ARG A 194 9.98 -14.74 28.47
C ARG A 194 10.36 -16.17 28.92
N GLY A 195 11.55 -16.67 28.52
CA GLY A 195 12.10 -17.95 29.03
C GLY A 195 11.90 -19.25 28.21
N GLY A 196 11.62 -19.18 26.90
CA GLY A 196 11.32 -20.34 26.06
C GLY A 196 12.51 -21.16 25.57
N VAL A 197 13.73 -20.64 25.72
CA VAL A 197 14.97 -21.38 25.46
C VAL A 197 15.84 -21.24 26.70
N GLN A 198 16.11 -22.36 27.37
CA GLN A 198 17.06 -22.43 28.47
C GLN A 198 18.29 -23.18 27.98
N LEU A 199 19.45 -22.55 28.09
CA LEU A 199 20.73 -23.15 27.74
C LEU A 199 21.37 -23.69 29.01
N HIS A 200 21.78 -24.94 29.00
CA HIS A 200 22.48 -25.58 30.10
C HIS A 200 23.91 -25.93 29.67
N TRP A 201 24.89 -25.51 30.46
CA TRP A 201 26.28 -25.93 30.29
C TRP A 201 26.43 -27.38 30.78
N LEU A 202 26.88 -28.26 29.91
CA LEU A 202 27.22 -29.65 30.25
C LEU A 202 28.73 -29.70 30.46
N THR A 203 29.16 -29.86 31.72
CA THR A 203 30.58 -29.79 32.11
C THR A 203 31.28 -31.15 32.07
N ALA A 204 30.56 -32.23 31.77
CA ALA A 204 31.11 -33.57 31.58
C ALA A 204 30.39 -34.36 30.48
N TYR A 205 31.09 -35.29 29.85
CA TYR A 205 30.53 -36.19 28.84
C TYR A 205 29.44 -37.08 29.45
N GLY A 206 28.25 -37.08 28.84
CA GLY A 206 27.12 -37.92 29.26
C GLY A 206 26.19 -37.30 30.31
N GLN A 207 26.34 -36.02 30.66
CA GLN A 207 25.38 -35.35 31.55
C GLN A 207 24.01 -35.20 30.89
N GLN A 208 22.95 -35.59 31.61
CA GLN A 208 21.57 -35.41 31.18
C GLN A 208 21.16 -33.94 31.30
N ILE A 209 20.59 -33.38 30.24
CA ILE A 209 19.96 -32.06 30.30
C ILE A 209 18.72 -32.17 31.19
N THR A 210 18.74 -31.55 32.37
CA THR A 210 17.56 -31.45 33.23
C THR A 210 16.56 -30.51 32.57
N GLY A 211 15.60 -31.07 31.84
CA GLY A 211 14.59 -30.29 31.12
C GLY A 211 13.59 -29.67 32.08
N SER A 212 13.66 -28.35 32.29
CA SER A 212 12.46 -27.60 32.64
C SER A 212 11.59 -27.52 31.38
N LYS A 213 10.28 -27.74 31.47
CA LYS A 213 9.38 -27.50 30.33
C LYS A 213 9.24 -25.98 30.17
N PRO A 214 9.85 -25.33 29.17
CA PRO A 214 9.65 -23.92 28.96
C PRO A 214 8.18 -23.71 28.55
N GLN A 215 7.54 -22.62 28.97
CA GLN A 215 6.22 -22.30 28.45
C GLN A 215 6.30 -22.16 26.92
N GLY A 216 5.55 -23.00 26.22
CA GLY A 216 5.47 -23.02 24.76
C GLY A 216 4.89 -21.71 24.22
N SER A 217 5.04 -21.49 22.92
CA SER A 217 4.41 -20.34 22.26
C SER A 217 2.87 -20.47 22.34
N GLN A 218 2.22 -19.44 22.84
CA GLN A 218 0.76 -19.30 22.77
C GLN A 218 0.38 -18.74 21.41
N ARG A 219 -0.78 -19.15 20.88
CA ARG A 219 -1.31 -18.60 19.62
C ARG A 219 -2.28 -17.48 19.97
N VAL A 220 -1.94 -16.27 19.56
CA VAL A 220 -2.81 -15.10 19.70
C VAL A 220 -3.35 -14.73 18.32
N GLU A 221 -4.64 -14.46 18.24
CA GLU A 221 -5.31 -14.12 16.99
C GLU A 221 -5.24 -12.61 16.74
N LEU A 222 -4.71 -12.21 15.58
CA LEU A 222 -4.85 -10.86 15.04
C LEU A 222 -6.04 -10.87 14.07
N LYS A 223 -7.14 -10.22 14.43
CA LYS A 223 -8.33 -10.07 13.59
C LYS A 223 -8.32 -8.72 12.88
N ALA A 224 -8.74 -8.70 11.61
CA ALA A 224 -8.94 -7.47 10.86
C ALA A 224 -10.43 -7.08 10.86
N TYR A 225 -10.74 -5.87 11.31
CA TYR A 225 -12.08 -5.29 11.28
C TYR A 225 -12.20 -4.27 10.17
N THR A 226 -13.44 -3.86 9.88
CA THR A 226 -13.72 -2.91 8.81
C THR A 226 -13.77 -1.49 9.38
N LEU A 227 -12.86 -0.63 8.94
CA LEU A 227 -12.95 0.81 9.11
C LEU A 227 -13.68 1.38 7.89
N ALA A 228 -14.72 2.17 8.10
CA ALA A 228 -15.44 2.81 7.01
C ALA A 228 -15.90 4.21 7.41
N GLY A 229 -15.94 5.11 6.44
CA GLY A 229 -16.56 6.42 6.58
C GLY A 229 -17.11 6.87 5.24
N PHE A 230 -17.74 8.04 5.22
CA PHE A 230 -18.32 8.62 4.03
C PHE A 230 -18.11 10.13 4.02
N ILE A 231 -18.00 10.69 2.82
CA ILE A 231 -17.99 12.14 2.61
C ILE A 231 -19.22 12.47 1.77
N PRO A 232 -20.13 13.34 2.27
CA PRO A 232 -21.22 13.87 1.47
C PRO A 232 -20.71 14.94 0.50
N TRP A 233 -21.32 15.01 -0.67
CA TRP A 233 -21.00 15.99 -1.71
C TRP A 233 -22.26 16.35 -2.50
N PHE A 234 -22.38 17.57 -3.04
CA PHE A 234 -23.54 17.98 -3.84
C PHE A 234 -23.28 17.85 -5.35
N ASP A 235 -24.29 17.42 -6.11
CA ASP A 235 -24.22 17.21 -7.57
C ASP A 235 -23.71 18.45 -8.34
N GLU A 236 -24.04 19.66 -7.87
CA GLU A 236 -23.69 20.93 -8.50
C GLU A 236 -22.16 21.19 -8.60
N PHE A 237 -21.37 20.56 -7.73
CA PHE A 237 -19.92 20.74 -7.71
C PHE A 237 -19.18 19.82 -8.70
N GLU A 238 -19.90 18.94 -9.42
CA GLU A 238 -19.31 17.97 -10.37
C GLU A 238 -18.61 18.66 -11.56
N GLU A 239 -19.07 19.84 -11.97
CA GLU A 239 -18.55 20.51 -13.17
C GLU A 239 -17.26 21.33 -12.95
N ASP A 240 -16.98 21.81 -11.73
CA ASP A 240 -15.99 22.89 -11.55
C ASP A 240 -14.67 22.50 -10.85
N VAL A 241 -14.56 21.38 -10.12
CA VAL A 241 -13.43 21.23 -9.17
C VAL A 241 -12.84 19.82 -9.00
N PHE A 242 -12.29 19.22 -10.06
CA PHE A 242 -11.61 17.91 -9.94
C PHE A 242 -10.29 17.93 -9.15
N THR A 243 -9.54 19.05 -9.17
CA THR A 243 -8.18 19.09 -8.59
C THR A 243 -8.21 19.35 -7.09
N ASP A 244 -9.15 20.16 -6.61
CA ASP A 244 -9.28 20.48 -5.17
C ASP A 244 -9.89 19.31 -4.40
N LEU A 245 -10.85 18.59 -5.02
CA LEU A 245 -11.51 17.44 -4.42
C LEU A 245 -10.55 16.33 -4.03
N GLY A 246 -9.58 16.01 -4.90
CA GLY A 246 -8.55 15.03 -4.59
C GLY A 246 -7.61 15.47 -3.45
N ALA A 247 -7.32 16.77 -3.34
CA ALA A 247 -6.47 17.31 -2.28
C ALA A 247 -7.18 17.34 -0.92
N MET A 248 -8.41 17.88 -0.88
CA MET A 248 -9.26 17.90 0.31
C MET A 248 -9.48 16.49 0.86
N PHE A 249 -9.81 15.53 -0.03
CA PHE A 249 -9.98 14.14 0.36
C PHE A 249 -8.73 13.56 1.03
N ILE A 250 -7.54 13.77 0.45
CA ILE A 250 -6.30 13.23 1.03
C ILE A 250 -6.05 13.85 2.40
N ASP A 251 -6.15 15.17 2.53
CA ASP A 251 -5.80 15.85 3.78
C ASP A 251 -6.75 15.46 4.93
N GLU A 252 -8.06 15.48 4.70
CA GLU A 252 -9.07 15.07 5.70
C GLU A 252 -8.98 13.58 6.04
N PHE A 253 -8.86 12.72 5.02
CA PHE A 253 -8.74 11.28 5.23
C PHE A 253 -7.47 10.94 6.02
N CYS A 254 -6.32 11.53 5.66
CA CYS A 254 -5.06 11.27 6.35
C CYS A 254 -5.08 11.75 7.81
N GLU A 255 -5.76 12.86 8.10
CA GLU A 255 -5.91 13.36 9.46
C GLU A 255 -6.83 12.47 10.31
N ALA A 256 -8.04 12.20 9.82
CA ALA A 256 -9.00 11.36 10.53
C ALA A 256 -8.50 9.93 10.72
N TYR A 257 -7.92 9.33 9.66
CA TYR A 257 -7.34 7.99 9.74
C TYR A 257 -6.15 7.95 10.70
N GLY A 258 -5.29 8.98 10.69
CA GLY A 258 -4.14 9.05 11.59
C GLY A 258 -4.55 9.11 13.07
N GLN A 259 -5.57 9.92 13.40
CA GLN A 259 -6.10 10.01 14.76
C GLN A 259 -6.76 8.72 15.22
N GLU A 260 -7.60 8.09 14.37
CA GLU A 260 -8.20 6.79 14.70
C GLU A 260 -7.14 5.69 14.84
N PHE A 261 -6.09 5.69 14.02
CA PHE A 261 -4.98 4.74 14.14
C PHE A 261 -4.29 4.85 15.50
N ASP A 262 -3.97 6.08 15.93
CA ASP A 262 -3.34 6.33 17.22
C ASP A 262 -4.30 5.91 18.37
N ARG A 263 -5.61 6.16 18.22
CA ARG A 263 -6.65 5.78 19.20
C ARG A 263 -6.73 4.28 19.40
N GLN A 264 -6.75 3.51 18.31
CA GLN A 264 -6.78 2.05 18.37
C GLN A 264 -5.50 1.46 18.94
N CYS A 265 -4.35 2.11 18.73
CA CYS A 265 -3.08 1.67 19.29
C CYS A 265 -2.97 1.91 20.81
N LEU A 266 -3.46 3.05 21.29
CA LEU A 266 -3.20 3.53 22.64
C LEU A 266 -4.41 3.40 23.58
N LEU A 267 -5.57 3.93 23.21
CA LEU A 267 -6.67 4.22 24.14
C LEU A 267 -7.86 3.27 24.05
N ALA A 268 -8.03 2.56 22.94
CA ALA A 268 -9.24 1.77 22.72
C ALA A 268 -9.48 0.74 23.84
N ASP A 269 -10.72 0.70 24.34
CA ASP A 269 -11.17 -0.21 25.39
C ASP A 269 -12.30 -1.08 24.81
N ASP A 270 -11.89 -2.25 24.32
CA ASP A 270 -12.75 -3.33 23.81
C ASP A 270 -13.73 -3.06 22.65
N ASP A 271 -13.51 -2.03 21.82
CA ASP A 271 -14.22 -1.92 20.54
C ASP A 271 -13.46 -1.19 19.41
N PRO A 272 -13.03 -1.85 18.31
CA PRO A 272 -12.93 -3.31 18.09
C PRO A 272 -11.60 -3.92 18.57
N PHE A 273 -10.71 -3.11 19.17
CA PHE A 273 -9.39 -3.51 19.67
C PHE A 273 -9.14 -3.01 21.08
N THR A 274 -8.29 -3.72 21.81
CA THR A 274 -7.74 -3.26 23.10
C THR A 274 -6.41 -2.55 22.85
N GLY A 275 -6.37 -1.25 23.11
CA GLY A 275 -5.19 -0.40 23.04
C GLY A 275 -4.19 -0.70 24.17
N ALA A 276 -3.02 -0.07 24.10
CA ALA A 276 -1.95 -0.34 25.04
C ALA A 276 -2.22 0.13 26.48
N LEU A 277 -3.05 1.16 26.69
CA LEU A 277 -3.43 1.63 28.03
C LEU A 277 -4.40 0.69 28.74
N ALA A 278 -5.35 0.10 28.01
CA ALA A 278 -6.39 -0.77 28.56
C ALA A 278 -5.99 -2.27 28.54
N LYS A 279 -4.74 -2.60 28.19
CA LYS A 279 -4.37 -4.00 27.95
C LYS A 279 -4.10 -4.76 29.24
N ASP A 280 -4.77 -5.88 29.44
CA ASP A 280 -4.47 -6.79 30.55
C ASP A 280 -2.99 -7.21 30.63
N GLY A 281 -2.43 -7.14 31.84
CA GLY A 281 -1.06 -7.53 32.13
C GLY A 281 -0.03 -6.40 31.95
N THR A 282 -0.46 -5.16 31.72
CA THR A 282 0.38 -3.97 31.87
C THR A 282 0.74 -3.77 33.34
N GLU A 283 1.95 -3.25 33.60
CA GLU A 283 2.32 -2.87 34.97
C GLU A 283 1.84 -1.43 35.24
N GLU A 284 1.13 -1.24 36.36
CA GLU A 284 0.58 0.07 36.72
C GLU A 284 1.39 0.70 37.85
N ILE A 285 1.76 1.97 37.69
CA ILE A 285 2.30 2.81 38.75
C ILE A 285 1.25 3.83 39.11
N GLU A 286 0.74 3.71 40.33
CA GLU A 286 -0.06 4.75 40.96
C GLU A 286 0.85 5.86 41.47
N ILE A 287 0.56 7.10 41.09
CA ILE A 287 1.18 8.27 41.72
C ILE A 287 0.69 8.42 43.17
N ALA A 288 1.41 9.19 43.98
CA ALA A 288 1.13 9.28 45.41
C ALA A 288 -0.23 9.91 45.78
N GLY A 289 -0.85 10.67 44.85
CA GLY A 289 -2.12 11.36 45.05
C GLY A 289 -3.20 10.99 44.02
N ALA A 290 -4.44 11.34 44.35
CA ALA A 290 -5.59 11.16 43.45
C ALA A 290 -5.60 12.17 42.29
N ASP A 291 -4.93 13.31 42.47
CA ASP A 291 -4.75 14.34 41.45
C ASP A 291 -3.39 14.16 40.76
N ILE A 292 -3.37 14.30 39.44
CA ILE A 292 -2.15 14.31 38.61
C ILE A 292 -1.13 15.35 39.07
N ASN A 293 -1.53 16.40 39.80
CA ASN A 293 -0.62 17.36 40.41
C ASN A 293 0.34 16.76 41.45
N ALA A 294 0.07 15.55 41.96
CA ALA A 294 0.98 14.84 42.87
C ALA A 294 2.09 14.08 42.12
N LEU A 295 2.15 14.16 40.79
CA LEU A 295 3.14 13.53 39.94
C LEU A 295 4.55 14.07 40.25
N THR A 296 5.50 13.16 40.45
CA THR A 296 6.89 13.49 40.72
C THR A 296 7.83 12.89 39.69
N TRP A 297 9.05 13.44 39.58
CA TRP A 297 10.09 12.86 38.71
C TRP A 297 10.47 11.42 39.09
N LYS A 298 10.24 11.02 40.35
CA LYS A 298 10.53 9.65 40.80
C LYS A 298 9.61 8.62 40.15
N ASP A 299 8.36 8.98 39.89
CA ASP A 299 7.36 8.08 39.31
C ASP A 299 7.78 7.66 37.88
N PHE A 300 8.32 8.60 37.10
CA PHE A 300 8.88 8.31 35.77
C PHE A 300 10.10 7.41 35.83
N ARG A 301 11.00 7.66 36.79
CA ARG A 301 12.21 6.84 36.95
C ARG A 301 11.84 5.41 37.37
N ASP A 302 10.92 5.25 38.31
CA ASP A 302 10.44 3.93 38.72
C ASP A 302 9.76 3.19 37.56
N ALA A 303 9.00 3.90 36.72
CA ALA A 303 8.38 3.33 35.52
C ALA A 303 9.40 2.75 34.54
N VAL A 304 10.49 3.48 34.30
CA VAL A 304 11.57 3.01 33.44
C VAL A 304 12.19 1.74 34.01
N TYR A 305 12.41 1.67 35.33
CA TYR A 305 13.07 0.53 35.97
C TYR A 305 12.21 -0.74 36.03
N ARG A 306 10.88 -0.61 35.94
CA ARG A 306 9.95 -1.74 35.83
C ARG A 306 10.07 -2.50 34.50
N VAL A 307 10.44 -1.82 33.41
CA VAL A 307 10.72 -2.49 32.14
C VAL A 307 12.15 -3.06 32.14
N PRO A 308 12.36 -4.35 31.82
CA PRO A 308 13.69 -4.93 31.76
C PRO A 308 14.57 -4.32 30.66
N GLU A 309 15.88 -4.33 30.90
CA GLU A 309 16.88 -3.63 30.05
C GLU A 309 16.80 -3.98 28.55
N GLU A 310 16.54 -5.25 28.23
CA GLU A 310 16.47 -5.73 26.83
C GLU A 310 15.43 -4.98 26.00
N GLU A 311 14.26 -4.69 26.58
CA GLU A 311 13.17 -3.99 25.89
C GLU A 311 13.28 -2.47 26.05
N ARG A 312 13.83 -2.03 27.19
CA ARG A 312 13.97 -0.62 27.54
C ARG A 312 14.68 0.21 26.47
N LYS A 313 15.60 -0.39 25.71
CA LYS A 313 16.36 0.26 24.63
C LYS A 313 15.49 0.82 23.50
N ASP A 314 14.33 0.20 23.26
CA ASP A 314 13.39 0.56 22.19
C ASP A 314 12.12 1.24 22.74
N CYS A 315 12.06 1.53 24.06
CA CYS A 315 10.89 2.13 24.67
C CYS A 315 10.83 3.65 24.47
N ALA A 316 9.60 4.15 24.39
CA ALA A 316 9.29 5.58 24.33
C ALA A 316 8.11 5.91 25.25
N TRP A 317 8.04 7.18 25.64
CA TRP A 317 6.93 7.75 26.38
C TRP A 317 5.85 8.28 25.44
N PHE A 318 4.58 8.04 25.75
CA PHE A 318 3.44 8.63 25.06
C PHE A 318 2.55 9.34 26.07
N LEU A 319 2.27 10.62 25.83
CA LEU A 319 1.59 11.52 26.77
C LEU A 319 0.99 12.73 26.04
N HIS A 320 0.05 13.41 26.70
CA HIS A 320 -0.55 14.65 26.20
C HIS A 320 0.36 15.87 26.45
N GLU A 321 0.29 16.90 25.61
CA GLU A 321 1.09 18.13 25.74
C GLU A 321 0.90 18.84 27.10
N THR A 322 -0.31 18.79 27.67
CA THR A 322 -0.59 19.38 28.98
C THR A 322 0.16 18.65 30.09
N VAL A 323 0.26 17.32 30.01
CA VAL A 323 1.02 16.49 30.96
C VAL A 323 2.50 16.83 30.83
N LEU A 324 2.99 17.00 29.62
CA LEU A 324 4.37 17.41 29.37
C LEU A 324 4.71 18.78 29.96
N ASN A 325 3.79 19.73 29.83
CA ASN A 325 3.93 21.05 30.44
C ASN A 325 3.99 20.95 31.97
N HIS A 326 3.17 20.11 32.58
CA HIS A 326 3.24 19.87 34.03
C HIS A 326 4.59 19.26 34.44
N ILE A 327 5.07 18.24 33.71
CA ILE A 327 6.40 17.64 33.93
C ILE A 327 7.52 18.70 33.83
N ALA A 328 7.44 19.62 32.88
CA ALA A 328 8.42 20.68 32.70
C ALA A 328 8.46 21.67 33.89
N ASN A 329 7.36 21.80 34.62
CA ASN A 329 7.23 22.67 35.78
C ASN A 329 7.49 21.94 37.12
N ILE A 330 7.90 20.67 37.10
CA ILE A 330 8.32 19.96 38.32
C ILE A 330 9.67 20.52 38.78
N GLU A 331 9.68 21.14 39.97
CA GLU A 331 10.84 21.80 40.56
C GLU A 331 11.58 20.92 41.59
N ASP A 332 12.86 21.20 41.77
CA ASP A 332 13.66 20.70 42.88
C ASP A 332 13.41 21.50 44.18
N ALA A 333 14.02 21.09 45.28
CA ALA A 333 13.89 21.78 46.56
C ALA A 333 14.42 23.23 46.56
N ASN A 334 15.14 23.64 45.50
CA ASN A 334 15.67 24.98 45.32
C ASN A 334 14.83 25.84 44.36
N GLY A 335 13.68 25.34 43.89
CA GLY A 335 12.78 26.03 42.96
C GLY A 335 13.28 26.03 41.50
N ASN A 336 14.19 25.13 41.13
CA ASN A 336 14.64 25.00 39.74
C ASN A 336 13.91 23.84 39.06
N PRO A 337 13.42 24.02 37.82
CA PRO A 337 12.79 22.93 37.08
C PRO A 337 13.80 21.82 36.77
N ILE A 338 13.42 20.56 37.01
CA ILE A 338 14.29 19.39 36.91
C ILE A 338 14.59 19.03 35.45
N TRP A 339 13.59 19.13 34.58
CA TRP A 339 13.68 18.62 33.21
C TRP A 339 14.22 19.64 32.20
N ARG A 340 13.77 20.90 32.29
CA ARG A 340 14.16 21.96 31.36
C ARG A 340 14.14 23.31 32.04
N ARG A 341 15.21 24.09 31.87
CA ARG A 341 15.20 25.50 32.32
C ARG A 341 14.39 26.37 31.36
N PRO A 342 13.76 27.48 31.80
CA PRO A 342 12.93 28.31 30.93
C PRO A 342 13.63 28.84 29.66
N THR A 343 14.97 28.94 29.70
CA THR A 343 15.80 29.43 28.58
C THR A 343 16.30 28.33 27.64
N GLU A 344 16.06 27.06 27.96
CA GLU A 344 16.57 25.93 27.19
C GLU A 344 15.54 25.44 26.15
N ALA A 345 16.04 24.95 25.01
CA ALA A 345 15.19 24.28 24.04
C ALA A 345 14.54 23.04 24.65
N MET A 346 13.38 22.64 24.13
CA MET A 346 12.69 21.43 24.58
C MET A 346 13.59 20.20 24.41
N PRO A 347 14.02 19.54 25.50
CA PRO A 347 14.85 18.35 25.40
C PRO A 347 14.04 17.28 24.67
N GLY A 348 14.57 16.65 23.63
CA GLY A 348 13.85 15.59 22.89
C GLY A 348 13.75 14.25 23.63
N LYS A 349 14.05 14.22 24.93
CA LYS A 349 14.09 13.01 25.75
C LYS A 349 13.53 13.28 27.15
N LEU A 350 12.70 12.37 27.63
CA LEU A 350 12.20 12.30 29.00
C LEU A 350 12.89 11.15 29.72
N ASP A 351 13.64 11.46 30.79
CA ASP A 351 14.47 10.49 31.54
C ASP A 351 15.38 9.62 30.63
N LEU A 352 16.02 10.25 29.63
CA LEU A 352 16.89 9.63 28.61
C LEU A 352 16.17 8.81 27.51
N TYR A 353 14.85 8.70 27.55
CA TYR A 353 14.04 8.01 26.53
C TYR A 353 13.30 9.00 25.61
N PRO A 354 13.08 8.67 24.33
CA PRO A 354 12.24 9.47 23.45
C PRO A 354 10.82 9.59 24.01
N TYR A 355 10.16 10.71 23.76
CA TYR A 355 8.74 10.87 24.03
C TYR A 355 8.00 11.35 22.79
N HIS A 356 6.70 11.06 22.75
CA HIS A 356 5.79 11.45 21.69
C HIS A 356 4.58 12.15 22.32
N GLU A 357 4.37 13.39 21.90
CA GLU A 357 3.16 14.16 22.21
C GLU A 357 2.01 13.66 21.32
N VAL A 358 0.98 13.15 21.96
CA VAL A 358 -0.19 12.56 21.32
C VAL A 358 -1.43 13.30 21.82
N SER A 359 -2.13 14.00 20.93
CA SER A 359 -3.29 14.86 21.26
C SER A 359 -4.49 14.08 21.80
N ILE A 360 -4.64 12.82 21.43
CA ILE A 360 -5.76 11.97 21.90
C ILE A 360 -5.56 11.48 23.34
N MET A 361 -4.33 11.50 23.87
CA MET A 361 -4.07 11.04 25.23
C MET A 361 -4.77 11.94 26.26
N PRO A 362 -5.13 11.43 27.45
CA PRO A 362 -5.84 12.22 28.45
C PRO A 362 -5.10 13.50 28.82
N GLN A 363 -5.77 14.63 28.60
CA GLN A 363 -5.32 15.94 29.08
C GLN A 363 -5.50 16.05 30.59
N ILE A 364 -4.68 16.87 31.26
CA ILE A 364 -4.70 17.04 32.73
C ILE A 364 -6.12 17.32 33.27
N GLY A 365 -6.89 18.18 32.59
CA GLY A 365 -8.24 18.53 33.03
C GLY A 365 -9.29 17.42 32.87
N ALA A 366 -8.95 16.33 32.16
CA ALA A 366 -9.79 15.16 31.96
C ALA A 366 -9.26 13.92 32.68
N VAL A 367 -8.14 14.04 33.41
CA VAL A 367 -7.60 12.95 34.24
C VAL A 367 -8.33 12.99 35.58
N GLU A 368 -9.24 12.05 35.78
CA GLU A 368 -9.93 11.84 37.04
C GLU A 368 -9.17 10.85 37.93
N ASN A 369 -9.73 10.49 39.09
CA ASN A 369 -9.18 9.42 39.93
C ASN A 369 -9.13 8.11 39.13
N ASP A 370 -8.16 7.27 39.44
CA ASP A 370 -7.99 5.95 38.81
C ASP A 370 -7.91 6.00 37.27
N THR A 371 -7.37 7.09 36.71
CA THR A 371 -7.25 7.28 35.26
C THR A 371 -5.79 7.17 34.80
N ALA A 372 -5.55 6.35 33.80
CA ALA A 372 -4.25 6.21 33.15
C ALA A 372 -3.99 7.39 32.20
N PHE A 373 -2.87 8.10 32.37
CA PHE A 373 -2.59 9.32 31.61
C PHE A 373 -1.28 9.30 30.80
N ALA A 374 -0.36 8.40 31.12
CA ALA A 374 0.90 8.24 30.40
C ALA A 374 1.30 6.77 30.31
N ILE A 375 2.00 6.42 29.24
CA ILE A 375 2.44 5.06 28.96
C ILE A 375 3.90 5.03 28.51
N PHE A 376 4.66 4.10 29.08
CA PHE A 376 6.03 3.77 28.69
C PHE A 376 6.06 2.37 28.10
N MET A 377 6.35 2.28 26.80
CA MET A 377 6.29 1.00 26.09
C MET A 377 7.20 0.95 24.88
N ASN A 378 7.51 -0.26 24.44
CA ASN A 378 8.11 -0.51 23.12
C ASN A 378 7.00 -0.59 22.05
N PRO A 379 6.85 0.43 21.17
CA PRO A 379 5.78 0.45 20.17
C PRO A 379 5.86 -0.68 19.14
N LYS A 380 7.03 -1.31 18.93
CA LYS A 380 7.20 -2.46 18.02
C LYS A 380 6.41 -3.70 18.47
N ARG A 381 5.93 -3.71 19.72
CA ARG A 381 5.09 -4.75 20.32
C ARG A 381 3.63 -4.66 19.87
N ILE A 382 3.20 -3.53 19.32
CA ILE A 382 1.93 -3.41 18.62
C ILE A 382 2.10 -3.95 17.20
N LYS A 383 1.24 -4.89 16.83
CA LYS A 383 1.16 -5.47 15.49
C LYS A 383 -0.01 -4.83 14.77
N HIS A 384 0.28 -4.17 13.67
CA HIS A 384 -0.71 -3.67 12.74
C HIS A 384 -0.85 -4.65 11.57
N GLY A 385 -2.07 -5.07 11.28
CA GLY A 385 -2.42 -5.98 10.20
C GLY A 385 -3.21 -5.26 9.11
N ASN A 386 -2.59 -4.95 7.97
CA ASN A 386 -3.30 -4.41 6.81
C ASN A 386 -3.78 -5.56 5.92
N ARG A 387 -5.10 -5.77 5.83
CA ARG A 387 -5.68 -6.85 5.02
C ARG A 387 -6.07 -6.39 3.62
N LYS A 388 -6.78 -5.28 3.54
CA LYS A 388 -7.32 -4.74 2.29
C LYS A 388 -6.93 -3.29 2.16
N GLY A 389 -6.60 -2.92 0.93
CA GLY A 389 -6.40 -1.55 0.51
C GLY A 389 -7.66 -0.70 0.65
N ILE A 390 -7.55 0.58 0.33
CA ILE A 390 -8.68 1.51 0.43
C ILE A 390 -9.65 1.21 -0.71
N GLU A 391 -10.89 0.95 -0.34
CA GLU A 391 -12.02 0.72 -1.25
C GLU A 391 -12.92 1.94 -1.28
N ILE A 392 -13.40 2.30 -2.47
CA ILE A 392 -14.30 3.42 -2.69
C ILE A 392 -15.60 2.90 -3.33
N LYS A 393 -16.73 3.39 -2.82
CA LYS A 393 -18.06 3.10 -3.36
C LYS A 393 -18.94 4.36 -3.38
N LYS A 394 -19.62 4.58 -4.51
CA LYS A 394 -20.67 5.59 -4.66
C LYS A 394 -22.00 5.11 -4.09
N PHE A 395 -22.75 6.01 -3.48
CA PHE A 395 -24.14 5.84 -3.10
C PHE A 395 -24.96 7.04 -3.61
N ASP A 396 -25.91 6.77 -4.50
CA ASP A 396 -26.79 7.75 -5.17
C ASP A 396 -28.29 7.47 -4.99
N GLY A 397 -28.68 6.24 -4.64
CA GLY A 397 -30.05 5.86 -4.33
C GLY A 397 -30.48 6.15 -2.88
N THR A 398 -30.17 7.33 -2.34
CA THR A 398 -30.58 7.75 -0.99
C THR A 398 -31.71 8.79 -1.07
N THR A 399 -32.50 8.91 0.00
CA THR A 399 -33.58 9.91 0.07
C THR A 399 -33.01 11.32 -0.04
N GLU A 400 -31.86 11.56 0.59
CA GLU A 400 -31.13 12.83 0.61
C GLU A 400 -30.58 13.22 -0.78
N SER A 401 -30.22 12.23 -1.61
CA SER A 401 -29.84 12.44 -3.01
C SER A 401 -31.00 12.94 -3.85
N MET A 402 -32.22 12.47 -3.56
CA MET A 402 -33.42 12.90 -4.27
C MET A 402 -33.98 14.25 -3.77
N GLU A 403 -33.84 14.54 -2.48
CA GLU A 403 -34.41 15.74 -1.86
C GLU A 403 -33.46 16.95 -1.92
N ASN A 404 -32.16 16.73 -1.74
CA ASN A 404 -31.16 17.79 -1.59
C ASN A 404 -30.04 17.74 -2.64
N GLY A 405 -30.03 16.75 -3.54
CA GLY A 405 -28.92 16.53 -4.47
C GLY A 405 -27.63 16.10 -3.77
N GLU A 406 -27.73 15.59 -2.52
CA GLU A 406 -26.61 15.14 -1.72
C GLU A 406 -26.24 13.69 -2.02
N LEU A 407 -24.97 13.48 -2.34
CA LEU A 407 -24.46 12.20 -2.74
C LEU A 407 -23.32 11.76 -1.82
N PHE A 408 -23.18 10.45 -1.62
CA PHE A 408 -22.24 9.91 -0.64
C PHE A 408 -21.14 9.08 -1.29
N LEU A 409 -19.90 9.48 -1.04
CA LEU A 409 -18.73 8.66 -1.35
C LEU A 409 -18.29 7.91 -0.09
N ARG A 410 -18.47 6.59 -0.08
CA ARG A 410 -18.03 5.73 1.02
C ARG A 410 -16.61 5.23 0.79
N PHE A 411 -15.76 5.38 1.79
CA PHE A 411 -14.46 4.71 1.86
C PHE A 411 -14.50 3.55 2.85
N ARG A 412 -13.74 2.48 2.56
CA ARG A 412 -13.62 1.30 3.42
C ARG A 412 -12.19 0.78 3.41
N LYS A 413 -11.64 0.50 4.59
CA LYS A 413 -10.35 -0.17 4.80
C LYS A 413 -10.51 -1.31 5.80
N ARG A 414 -9.61 -2.30 5.77
CA ARG A 414 -9.60 -3.39 6.76
C ARG A 414 -8.26 -3.51 7.46
N ASP A 415 -8.25 -3.15 8.74
CA ASP A 415 -7.07 -3.12 9.59
C ASP A 415 -7.28 -3.95 10.86
N GLY A 416 -6.17 -4.43 11.42
CA GLY A 416 -6.09 -5.22 12.65
C GLY A 416 -5.06 -4.65 13.60
N PHE A 417 -5.36 -4.56 14.89
CA PHE A 417 -4.40 -4.16 15.92
C PHE A 417 -4.28 -5.23 16.99
N LEU A 418 -3.05 -5.52 17.44
CA LEU A 418 -2.79 -6.44 18.54
C LEU A 418 -1.57 -6.01 19.34
N VAL A 419 -1.75 -5.80 20.63
CA VAL A 419 -0.66 -5.62 21.59
C VAL A 419 -0.09 -7.00 21.97
N THR A 420 1.21 -7.21 21.74
CA THR A 420 1.89 -8.48 22.05
C THR A 420 2.83 -8.32 23.23
N ARG A 421 2.83 -9.29 24.17
CA ARG A 421 3.66 -9.30 25.39
C ARG A 421 3.49 -8.04 26.26
N PRO A 422 2.30 -7.76 26.81
CA PRO A 422 2.12 -6.63 27.74
C PRO A 422 2.91 -6.80 29.03
N GLN A 423 2.97 -8.02 29.58
CA GLN A 423 3.62 -8.34 30.85
C GLN A 423 5.11 -7.96 30.88
N GLY A 424 5.44 -7.05 31.81
CA GLY A 424 6.79 -6.54 32.05
C GLY A 424 7.39 -5.71 30.91
N ASN A 425 6.62 -5.33 29.88
CA ASN A 425 7.14 -4.52 28.76
C ASN A 425 6.36 -3.22 28.53
N ILE A 426 5.22 -3.07 29.20
CA ILE A 426 4.38 -1.89 29.14
C ILE A 426 4.12 -1.45 30.57
N VAL A 427 4.42 -0.18 30.85
CA VAL A 427 4.16 0.45 32.14
C VAL A 427 3.25 1.64 31.92
N VAL A 428 2.19 1.72 32.72
CA VAL A 428 1.20 2.80 32.67
C VAL A 428 1.27 3.59 33.96
N LEU A 429 1.26 4.92 33.85
CA LEU A 429 1.12 5.81 34.99
C LEU A 429 -0.36 6.15 35.18
N LYS A 430 -0.85 5.97 36.41
CA LYS A 430 -2.24 6.12 36.80
C LYS A 430 -2.35 7.03 38.02
N THR A 431 -3.41 7.83 38.09
CA THR A 431 -3.79 8.51 39.33
C THR A 431 -4.24 7.49 40.37
N LYS A 432 -4.05 7.81 41.65
CA LYS A 432 -4.54 6.96 42.73
C LYS A 432 -6.07 6.99 42.77
N ALA A 433 -6.70 5.88 43.15
CA ALA A 433 -8.14 5.78 43.35
C ALA A 433 -8.65 6.72 44.46
#